data_AF-A0A2G5L1D1-F1
#
_entry.id   AF-A0A2G5L1D1-F1
#
_cell.length_a   1.000
_cell.length_b   1.000
_cell.length_c   1.000
_cell.angle_alpha   90.00
_cell.angle_beta   90.00
_cell.angle_gamma   90.00
#
_symmetry.space_group_name_H-M   'P 1'
#
loop_
_entity.id
_entity.type
_entity.pdbx_description
1 polymer ?
#
loop_
_entity_poly.entity_id
_entity_poly.type
_entity_poly.pdbx_seq_one_letter_code
_entity_poly.pdbx_strand_id
1 'polypeptide(L)'
;MSKTTPLSHLELALSGPILYLLPDESGQHLVVEFLADDLPVFYWIDLHQKAITKELHVASEYKNIVLHSFSEDYILTQRFSDQNNPNSVEIFKFEWNNPEPTFVQIDSQILTHGAGWIETPHPHFQGKTVFIDLTTGRSTDKTLPASPYETSHVQFPVAYSDQSQYFDWFEKLLVKNDHTPVKSCEYLKHKDTLVLSYYVIENKKLLNYLLIMNQKGEALDRFLLAGGLKGIGKDTFFLTHNQLIFVTDKHILNVIEL
;
A
#
# COMPACT_ATOMS: atom_id res chain seq x y z
N MET A 1 13.71 -35.42 5.00
CA MET A 1 12.94 -34.50 5.86
C MET A 1 13.57 -33.13 5.74
N SER A 2 13.01 -32.26 4.89
CA SER A 2 13.46 -30.87 4.76
C SER A 2 13.02 -30.13 6.01
N LYS A 3 13.97 -29.69 6.84
CA LYS A 3 13.70 -28.74 7.91
C LYS A 3 13.50 -27.39 7.22
N THR A 4 12.25 -26.99 7.03
CA THR A 4 11.90 -25.62 6.68
C THR A 4 12.35 -24.75 7.86
N THR A 5 13.43 -24.01 7.67
CA THR A 5 13.79 -22.91 8.56
C THR A 5 12.59 -21.97 8.62
N PRO A 6 12.07 -21.59 9.80
CA PRO A 6 10.98 -20.62 9.86
C PRO A 6 11.44 -19.35 9.15
N LEU A 7 10.63 -18.88 8.19
CA LEU A 7 10.90 -17.65 7.46
C LEU A 7 11.13 -16.53 8.48
N SER A 8 12.16 -15.71 8.31
CA SER A 8 12.35 -14.57 9.21
C SER A 8 11.17 -13.61 9.02
N HIS A 9 10.41 -13.40 10.08
CA HIS A 9 9.10 -12.76 10.05
C HIS A 9 9.16 -11.53 10.95
N LEU A 10 9.02 -10.34 10.37
CA LEU A 10 8.61 -9.17 11.13
C LEU A 10 7.09 -9.21 11.22
N GLU A 11 6.58 -9.26 12.45
CA GLU A 11 5.18 -9.06 12.76
C GLU A 11 5.08 -7.79 13.60
N LEU A 12 4.41 -6.77 13.06
CA LEU A 12 4.21 -5.49 13.73
C LEU A 12 2.72 -5.28 13.95
N ALA A 13 2.28 -5.49 15.19
CA ALA A 13 0.93 -5.18 15.63
C ALA A 13 0.81 -3.68 15.96
N LEU A 14 -0.13 -3.00 15.29
CA LEU A 14 -0.41 -1.58 15.50
C LEU A 14 -1.62 -1.40 16.42
N SER A 15 -1.71 -0.24 17.06
CA SER A 15 -2.80 0.09 18.00
C SER A 15 -4.17 0.25 17.34
N GLY A 16 -4.23 0.31 16.02
CA GLY A 16 -5.47 0.35 15.27
C GLY A 16 -5.30 -0.04 13.81
N PRO A 17 -6.34 0.14 12.98
CA PRO A 17 -6.36 -0.40 11.62
C PRO A 17 -5.34 0.30 10.72
N ILE A 18 -4.55 -0.51 10.00
CA ILE A 18 -3.76 -0.11 8.85
C ILE A 18 -4.73 0.29 7.74
N LEU A 19 -4.56 1.49 7.22
CA LEU A 19 -5.35 2.05 6.14
C LEU A 19 -4.63 1.91 4.81
N TYR A 20 -3.31 2.16 4.81
CA TYR A 20 -2.54 2.20 3.58
C TYR A 20 -1.08 1.81 3.80
N LEU A 21 -0.50 1.18 2.77
CA LEU A 21 0.89 0.77 2.69
C LEU A 21 1.48 1.36 1.41
N LEU A 22 2.55 2.15 1.54
CA LEU A 22 3.20 2.76 0.40
C LEU A 22 4.70 2.46 0.45
N PRO A 23 5.21 1.52 -0.38
CA PRO A 23 6.64 1.32 -0.52
C PRO A 23 7.27 2.43 -1.36
N ASP A 24 8.55 2.71 -1.12
CA ASP A 24 9.30 3.62 -1.99
C ASP A 24 9.68 2.92 -3.31
N GLU A 25 10.08 3.71 -4.31
CA GLU A 25 10.48 3.15 -5.61
C GLU A 25 11.70 2.24 -5.50
N SER A 26 12.58 2.54 -4.53
CA SER A 26 13.76 1.73 -4.22
C SER A 26 13.40 0.39 -3.56
N GLY A 27 12.20 0.23 -3.03
CA GLY A 27 11.74 -0.98 -2.34
C GLY A 27 12.44 -1.27 -1.01
N GLN A 28 13.19 -0.31 -0.46
CA GLN A 28 13.92 -0.45 0.81
C GLN A 28 13.12 0.09 1.99
N HIS A 29 12.16 0.96 1.71
CA HIS A 29 11.38 1.64 2.73
C HIS A 29 9.89 1.47 2.49
N LEU A 30 9.14 1.45 3.58
CA LEU A 30 7.70 1.36 3.58
C LEU A 30 7.14 2.41 4.53
N VAL A 31 6.21 3.24 4.03
CA VAL A 31 5.36 4.03 4.92
C VAL A 31 4.05 3.29 5.17
N VAL A 32 3.72 3.15 6.46
CA VAL A 32 2.46 2.59 6.93
C VAL A 32 1.60 3.71 7.47
N GLU A 33 0.41 3.87 6.92
CA GLU A 33 -0.65 4.71 7.49
C GLU A 33 -1.60 3.83 8.30
N PHE A 34 -1.84 4.19 9.55
CA PHE A 34 -2.81 3.52 10.41
C PHE A 34 -3.54 4.53 11.30
N LEU A 35 -4.65 4.11 11.92
CA LEU A 35 -5.38 4.95 12.88
C LEU A 35 -4.99 4.60 14.32
N ALA A 36 -4.54 5.60 15.08
CA ALA A 36 -4.44 5.53 16.54
C ALA A 36 -5.41 6.56 17.13
N ASP A 37 -6.36 6.10 17.96
CA ASP A 37 -7.39 6.96 18.56
C ASP A 37 -8.13 7.85 17.53
N ASP A 38 -8.50 7.25 16.39
CA ASP A 38 -9.14 7.91 15.23
C ASP A 38 -8.30 9.03 14.57
N LEU A 39 -7.00 9.10 14.86
CA LEU A 39 -6.04 9.99 14.21
C LEU A 39 -5.10 9.21 13.29
N PRO A 40 -4.82 9.71 12.08
CA PRO A 40 -3.80 9.15 11.22
C PRO A 40 -2.41 9.21 11.87
N VAL A 41 -1.71 8.09 11.87
CA VAL A 41 -0.31 7.97 12.27
C VAL A 41 0.44 7.31 11.14
N PHE A 42 1.66 7.79 10.89
CA PHE A 42 2.52 7.29 9.83
C PHE A 42 3.81 6.76 10.39
N TYR A 43 4.18 5.53 10.03
CA TYR A 43 5.49 4.95 10.34
C TYR A 43 6.31 4.79 9.08
N TRP A 44 7.55 5.26 9.11
CA TRP A 44 8.59 4.88 8.17
C TRP A 44 9.29 3.63 8.67
N ILE A 45 9.25 2.57 7.87
CA ILE A 45 9.89 1.30 8.17
C ILE A 45 11.05 1.09 7.20
N ASP A 46 12.24 0.89 7.75
CA ASP A 46 13.37 0.33 7.01
C ASP A 46 13.17 -1.18 6.93
N LEU A 47 12.97 -1.69 5.71
CA LEU A 47 12.63 -3.08 5.46
C LEU A 47 13.83 -4.04 5.59
N HIS A 48 15.05 -3.52 5.45
CA HIS A 48 16.27 -4.30 5.70
C HIS A 48 16.51 -4.46 7.20
N GLN A 49 16.37 -3.39 7.98
CA GLN A 49 16.50 -3.39 9.44
C GLN A 49 15.27 -3.96 10.14
N LYS A 50 14.13 -4.06 9.44
CA LYS A 50 12.83 -4.48 9.97
C LYS A 50 12.41 -3.65 11.18
N ALA A 51 12.63 -2.34 11.10
CA ALA A 51 12.45 -1.42 12.21
C ALA A 51 11.74 -0.13 11.77
N ILE A 52 10.93 0.43 12.67
CA ILE A 52 10.40 1.78 12.52
C ILE A 52 11.55 2.76 12.79
N THR A 53 11.87 3.60 11.82
CA THR A 53 12.98 4.57 11.94
C THR A 53 12.50 6.02 12.04
N LYS A 54 11.25 6.31 11.62
CA LYS A 54 10.60 7.61 11.77
C LYS A 54 9.11 7.42 12.02
N GLU A 55 8.52 8.37 12.72
CA GLU A 55 7.08 8.43 12.94
C GLU A 55 6.54 9.85 12.74
N LEU A 56 5.26 9.93 12.41
CA LEU A 56 4.51 11.17 12.39
C LEU A 56 3.14 10.94 13.01
N HIS A 57 2.88 11.68 14.09
CA HIS A 57 1.56 11.83 14.70
C HIS A 57 1.03 13.20 14.32
N VAL A 58 -0.04 13.26 13.53
CA VAL A 58 -0.61 14.55 13.12
C VAL A 58 -1.51 15.14 14.19
N ALA A 59 -1.62 16.46 14.21
CA ALA A 59 -2.55 17.14 15.10
C ALA A 59 -4.01 16.81 14.79
N SER A 60 -4.88 16.98 15.78
CA SER A 60 -6.27 16.51 15.73
C SER A 60 -7.14 17.20 14.66
N GLU A 61 -6.75 18.39 14.21
CA GLU A 61 -7.38 19.09 13.08
C GLU A 61 -7.12 18.44 11.71
N TYR A 62 -6.11 17.56 11.60
CA TYR A 62 -5.75 16.87 10.37
C TYR A 62 -6.33 15.45 10.31
N LYS A 63 -7.51 15.23 10.90
CA LYS A 63 -8.29 14.00 10.69
C LYS A 63 -8.63 13.78 9.23
N ASN A 64 -8.77 12.52 8.83
CA ASN A 64 -9.16 12.07 7.50
C ASN A 64 -8.21 12.48 6.36
N ILE A 65 -6.96 12.84 6.68
CA ILE A 65 -5.90 12.87 5.67
C ILE A 65 -5.53 11.45 5.28
N VAL A 66 -5.08 11.28 4.04
CA VAL A 66 -4.62 10.01 3.48
C VAL A 66 -3.23 10.23 2.88
N LEU A 67 -2.35 9.25 3.07
CA LEU A 67 -1.02 9.23 2.47
C LEU A 67 -1.11 9.26 0.95
N HIS A 68 -0.33 10.16 0.32
CA HIS A 68 -0.22 10.23 -1.12
C HIS A 68 1.18 9.85 -1.61
N SER A 69 2.21 10.47 -1.03
CA SER A 69 3.61 10.17 -1.33
C SER A 69 4.51 10.52 -0.15
N PHE A 70 5.76 10.11 -0.19
CA PHE A 70 6.70 10.34 0.90
C PHE A 70 8.14 10.41 0.38
N SER A 71 9.03 10.95 1.21
CA SER A 71 10.48 10.93 1.03
C SER A 71 11.17 10.99 2.40
N GLU A 72 12.49 10.85 2.43
CA GLU A 72 13.24 10.95 3.68
C GLU A 72 12.96 12.23 4.47
N ASP A 73 12.59 13.31 3.80
CA ASP A 73 12.37 14.62 4.42
C ASP A 73 10.89 14.87 4.75
N TYR A 74 9.95 14.25 4.04
CA TYR A 74 8.54 14.61 4.15
C TYR A 74 7.54 13.46 3.97
N ILE A 75 6.32 13.71 4.45
CA ILE A 75 5.10 13.00 4.06
C ILE A 75 4.17 13.98 3.34
N LEU A 76 3.67 13.59 2.17
CA LEU A 76 2.64 14.32 1.46
C LEU A 76 1.31 13.59 1.65
N THR A 77 0.32 14.30 2.17
CA THR A 77 -1.03 13.77 2.39
C THR A 77 -2.06 14.65 1.71
N GLN A 78 -3.27 14.12 1.58
CA GLN A 78 -4.42 14.85 1.07
C GLN A 78 -5.68 14.53 1.85
N ARG A 79 -6.63 15.46 1.90
CA ARG A 79 -8.03 15.20 2.30
C ARG A 79 -8.98 15.86 1.33
N PHE A 80 -10.15 15.26 1.13
CA PHE A 80 -11.22 15.90 0.36
C PHE A 80 -11.82 17.05 1.18
N SER A 81 -11.78 18.27 0.65
CA SER A 81 -12.35 19.47 1.28
C SER A 81 -13.88 19.51 1.15
N ASP A 82 -14.44 18.89 0.11
CA ASP A 82 -15.88 18.79 -0.11
C ASP A 82 -16.28 17.36 -0.46
N GLN A 83 -17.16 16.76 0.36
CA GLN A 83 -17.67 15.41 0.14
C GLN A 83 -18.48 15.26 -1.16
N ASN A 84 -18.97 16.37 -1.72
CA ASN A 84 -19.73 16.39 -2.97
C ASN A 84 -18.88 16.72 -4.20
N ASN A 85 -17.62 17.15 -4.01
CA ASN A 85 -16.71 17.50 -5.09
C ASN A 85 -15.36 16.79 -4.91
N PRO A 86 -15.16 15.62 -5.55
CA PRO A 86 -13.92 14.85 -5.40
C PRO A 86 -12.69 15.57 -5.99
N ASN A 87 -12.88 16.67 -6.73
CA ASN A 87 -11.79 17.45 -7.31
C ASN A 87 -11.30 18.59 -6.40
N SER A 88 -11.96 18.83 -5.27
CA SER A 88 -11.48 19.76 -4.26
C SER A 88 -10.79 18.95 -3.17
N VAL A 89 -9.45 18.94 -3.21
CA VAL A 89 -8.62 18.40 -2.13
C VAL A 89 -7.75 19.47 -1.50
N GLU A 90 -7.51 19.29 -0.21
CA GLU A 90 -6.45 19.97 0.53
C GLU A 90 -5.24 19.05 0.56
N ILE A 91 -4.08 19.60 0.20
CA ILE A 91 -2.80 18.91 0.13
C ILE A 91 -1.91 19.46 1.24
N PHE A 92 -1.32 18.56 2.02
CA PHE A 92 -0.45 18.89 3.13
C PHE A 92 0.91 18.24 2.95
N LYS A 93 1.97 18.98 3.23
CA LYS A 93 3.31 18.42 3.42
C LYS A 93 3.68 18.51 4.88
N PHE A 94 4.03 17.38 5.48
CA PHE A 94 4.58 17.30 6.83
C PHE A 94 6.05 16.95 6.76
N GLU A 95 6.83 17.47 7.71
CA GLU A 95 8.16 16.93 7.99
C GLU A 95 8.03 15.82 9.04
N TRP A 96 8.91 14.82 8.98
CA TRP A 96 8.92 13.76 9.98
C TRP A 96 9.11 14.34 11.39
N ASN A 97 8.36 13.82 12.37
CA ASN A 97 8.30 14.33 13.74
C ASN A 97 7.74 15.75 13.92
N ASN A 98 7.20 16.39 12.88
CA ASN A 98 6.51 17.67 12.99
C ASN A 98 5.00 17.48 12.78
N PRO A 99 4.17 17.62 13.83
CA PRO A 99 2.72 17.40 13.72
C PRO A 99 2.00 18.45 12.87
N GLU A 100 2.65 19.58 12.56
CA GLU A 100 2.11 20.66 11.76
C GLU A 100 2.65 20.63 10.31
N PRO A 101 1.81 20.93 9.32
CA PRO A 101 2.23 20.95 7.93
C PRO A 101 3.14 22.15 7.67
N THR A 102 4.21 21.92 6.93
CA THR A 102 5.12 22.97 6.46
C THR A 102 4.71 23.53 5.10
N PHE A 103 3.74 22.90 4.44
CA PHE A 103 3.09 23.40 3.24
C PHE A 103 1.62 22.97 3.21
N VAL A 104 0.76 23.87 2.74
CA VAL A 104 -0.68 23.66 2.58
C VAL A 104 -1.14 24.25 1.25
N GLN A 105 -1.91 23.47 0.50
CA GLN A 105 -2.60 23.93 -0.70
C GLN A 105 -4.05 23.45 -0.68
N ILE A 106 -4.98 24.37 -0.92
CA ILE A 106 -6.42 24.13 -0.81
C ILE A 106 -7.03 24.21 -2.21
N ASP A 107 -8.17 23.54 -2.41
CA ASP A 107 -8.94 23.55 -3.67
C ASP A 107 -8.11 23.19 -4.89
N SER A 108 -7.32 22.12 -4.77
CA SER A 108 -6.49 21.63 -5.86
C SER A 108 -6.67 20.13 -6.07
N GLN A 109 -5.87 19.56 -6.97
CA GLN A 109 -5.75 18.12 -7.19
C GLN A 109 -4.30 17.80 -7.59
N ILE A 110 -3.82 16.63 -7.17
CA ILE A 110 -2.54 16.10 -7.61
C ILE A 110 -2.77 15.30 -8.89
N LEU A 111 -2.23 15.78 -10.01
CA LEU A 111 -2.30 15.10 -11.31
C LEU A 111 -1.21 14.03 -11.42
N THR A 112 -0.01 14.37 -10.97
CA THR A 112 1.14 13.47 -10.83
C THR A 112 2.11 14.10 -9.83
N HIS A 113 3.13 13.34 -9.42
CA HIS A 113 4.12 13.78 -8.45
C HIS A 113 5.48 13.14 -8.73
N GLY A 114 6.50 13.67 -8.08
CA GLY A 114 7.82 13.07 -8.03
C GLY A 114 8.56 13.48 -6.76
N ALA A 115 9.84 13.15 -6.71
CA ALA A 115 10.69 13.50 -5.57
C ALA A 115 10.75 15.04 -5.39
N GLY A 116 10.07 15.53 -4.35
CA GLY A 116 10.05 16.95 -4.00
C GLY A 116 9.12 17.82 -4.85
N TRP A 117 8.20 17.25 -5.63
CA TRP A 117 7.28 18.05 -6.45
C TRP A 117 5.93 17.40 -6.73
N ILE A 118 4.94 18.25 -7.01
CA ILE A 118 3.61 17.85 -7.50
C ILE A 118 3.22 18.62 -8.76
N GLU A 119 2.47 18.00 -9.65
CA GLU A 119 1.80 18.65 -10.77
C GLU A 119 0.32 18.85 -10.40
N THR A 120 -0.17 20.08 -10.52
CA THR A 120 -1.57 20.44 -10.27
C THR A 120 -2.16 21.19 -11.46
N PRO A 121 -3.49 21.30 -11.60
CA PRO A 121 -4.09 22.20 -12.58
C PRO A 121 -3.66 23.64 -12.34
N HIS A 122 -3.49 24.39 -13.42
CA HIS A 122 -3.19 25.81 -13.34
C HIS A 122 -4.42 26.58 -12.82
N PRO A 123 -4.31 27.42 -11.77
CA PRO A 123 -5.46 28.04 -11.10
C PRO A 123 -6.25 29.01 -12.00
N HIS A 124 -5.61 29.57 -13.02
CA HIS A 124 -6.22 30.56 -13.92
C HIS A 124 -6.40 30.11 -15.38
N PHE A 125 -5.82 28.99 -15.81
CA PHE A 125 -5.79 28.62 -17.22
C PHE A 125 -6.27 27.18 -17.40
N GLN A 126 -7.49 27.04 -17.93
CA GLN A 126 -8.10 25.74 -18.18
C GLN A 126 -7.22 24.89 -19.11
N GLY A 127 -7.01 23.62 -18.75
CA GLY A 127 -6.23 22.66 -19.53
C GLY A 127 -4.70 22.86 -19.42
N LYS A 128 -4.23 23.82 -18.62
CA LYS A 128 -2.81 23.94 -18.27
C LYS A 128 -2.56 23.34 -16.89
N THR A 129 -1.31 22.94 -16.68
CA THR A 129 -0.82 22.44 -15.40
C THR A 129 0.31 23.33 -14.90
N VAL A 130 0.61 23.22 -13.62
CA VAL A 130 1.71 23.90 -12.95
C VAL A 130 2.40 22.92 -12.04
N PHE A 131 3.73 22.99 -11.97
CA PHE A 131 4.52 22.19 -11.04
C PHE A 131 4.75 22.99 -9.78
N ILE A 132 4.70 22.34 -8.63
CA ILE A 132 4.95 22.96 -7.33
C ILE A 132 6.11 22.23 -6.69
N ASP A 133 7.17 22.97 -6.41
CA ASP A 133 8.30 22.50 -5.63
C ASP A 133 7.87 22.41 -4.16
N LEU A 134 7.82 21.20 -3.62
CA LEU A 134 7.41 20.93 -2.25
C LEU A 134 8.43 21.45 -1.22
N THR A 135 9.67 21.70 -1.62
CA THR A 135 10.71 22.26 -0.76
C THR A 135 10.46 23.75 -0.54
N THR A 136 10.16 24.48 -1.61
CA THR A 136 10.03 25.94 -1.58
C THR A 136 8.59 26.44 -1.52
N GLY A 137 7.62 25.57 -1.82
CA GLY A 137 6.20 25.91 -2.00
C GLY A 137 5.93 26.76 -3.24
N ARG A 138 6.91 26.90 -4.16
CA ARG A 138 6.79 27.79 -5.31
C ARG A 138 6.35 27.03 -6.56
N SER A 139 5.44 27.64 -7.29
CA SER A 139 5.00 27.18 -8.60
C SER A 139 6.04 27.47 -9.69
N THR A 140 6.21 26.54 -10.64
CA THR A 140 7.05 26.68 -11.81
C THR A 140 6.42 26.02 -13.05
N ASP A 141 6.64 26.62 -14.21
CA ASP A 141 6.25 26.06 -15.52
C ASP A 141 7.33 25.13 -16.09
N LYS A 142 8.45 24.94 -15.39
CA LYS A 142 9.53 24.07 -15.84
C LYS A 142 9.20 22.61 -15.52
N THR A 143 9.43 21.75 -16.50
CA THR A 143 9.45 20.29 -16.29
C THR A 143 10.51 19.96 -15.25
N LEU A 144 10.06 19.36 -14.15
CA LEU A 144 10.93 18.88 -13.09
C LEU A 144 11.54 17.54 -13.49
N PRO A 145 12.73 17.21 -12.96
CA PRO A 145 13.49 16.04 -13.41
C PRO A 145 12.67 14.76 -13.27
N ALA A 146 12.85 13.86 -14.25
CA ALA A 146 12.30 12.51 -14.19
C ALA A 146 12.80 11.79 -12.92
N SER A 147 11.99 10.85 -12.40
CA SER A 147 12.44 10.01 -11.28
C SER A 147 13.78 9.35 -11.63
N PRO A 148 14.76 9.33 -10.72
CA PRO A 148 16.03 8.64 -10.95
C PRO A 148 15.86 7.11 -11.02
N TYR A 149 14.69 6.56 -10.66
CA TYR A 149 14.44 5.13 -10.71
C TYR A 149 13.71 4.75 -12.01
N GLU A 150 14.45 4.17 -12.96
CA GLU A 150 13.89 3.69 -14.23
C GLU A 150 12.99 2.44 -14.07
N THR A 151 13.09 1.71 -12.94
CA THR A 151 12.29 0.51 -12.65
C THR A 151 12.00 0.38 -11.16
N SER A 152 10.71 0.30 -10.80
CA SER A 152 10.32 0.02 -9.41
C SER A 152 10.76 -1.39 -8.99
N HIS A 153 11.31 -1.51 -7.78
CA HIS A 153 11.63 -2.80 -7.17
C HIS A 153 10.42 -3.46 -6.47
N VAL A 154 9.23 -2.88 -6.65
CA VAL A 154 7.99 -3.35 -6.04
C VAL A 154 7.18 -4.10 -7.07
N GLN A 155 6.70 -5.29 -6.69
CA GLN A 155 5.85 -6.13 -7.53
C GLN A 155 4.50 -6.31 -6.86
N PHE A 156 3.45 -5.83 -7.52
CA PHE A 156 2.07 -6.04 -7.09
C PHE A 156 1.48 -7.27 -7.78
N PRO A 157 0.55 -7.97 -7.11
CA PRO A 157 -0.10 -9.13 -7.70
C PRO A 157 -1.06 -8.71 -8.80
N VAL A 158 -1.33 -9.64 -9.71
CA VAL A 158 -2.36 -9.46 -10.74
C VAL A 158 -3.68 -10.03 -10.22
N ALA A 159 -4.73 -9.21 -10.24
CA ALA A 159 -6.07 -9.62 -9.85
C ALA A 159 -6.83 -10.29 -11.01
N TYR A 160 -7.49 -11.40 -10.71
CA TYR A 160 -8.33 -12.18 -11.61
C TYR A 160 -9.71 -12.35 -10.97
N SER A 161 -10.72 -11.69 -11.52
CA SER A 161 -12.11 -11.87 -11.07
C SER A 161 -12.66 -13.25 -11.47
N ASP A 162 -13.76 -13.65 -10.85
CA ASP A 162 -14.54 -14.85 -11.18
C ASP A 162 -15.13 -14.87 -12.61
N GLN A 163 -15.07 -13.74 -13.32
CA GLN A 163 -15.43 -13.63 -14.74
C GLN A 163 -14.24 -13.87 -15.68
N SER A 164 -13.02 -13.98 -15.15
CA SER A 164 -11.81 -14.22 -15.94
C SER A 164 -11.69 -15.69 -16.32
N GLN A 165 -11.32 -15.98 -17.57
CA GLN A 165 -11.01 -17.36 -18.00
C GLN A 165 -9.86 -18.01 -17.20
N TYR A 166 -9.03 -17.20 -16.54
CA TYR A 166 -7.94 -17.69 -15.69
C TYR A 166 -8.42 -18.10 -14.29
N PHE A 167 -9.63 -17.69 -13.88
CA PHE A 167 -10.19 -18.03 -12.56
C PHE A 167 -10.36 -19.55 -12.40
N ASP A 168 -10.84 -20.23 -13.44
CA ASP A 168 -10.97 -21.70 -13.49
C ASP A 168 -9.63 -22.43 -13.22
N TRP A 169 -8.50 -21.81 -13.57
CA TRP A 169 -7.18 -22.38 -13.27
C TRP A 169 -6.88 -22.31 -11.77
N PHE A 170 -7.20 -21.18 -11.13
CA PHE A 170 -7.04 -21.02 -9.68
C PHE A 170 -7.99 -21.94 -8.90
N GLU A 171 -9.22 -22.12 -9.35
CA GLU A 171 -10.14 -23.11 -8.76
C GLU A 171 -9.53 -24.52 -8.78
N LYS A 172 -9.03 -24.98 -9.93
CA LYS A 172 -8.40 -26.30 -10.05
C LYS A 172 -7.14 -26.44 -9.19
N LEU A 173 -6.39 -25.35 -9.00
CA LEU A 173 -5.21 -25.34 -8.15
C LEU A 173 -5.58 -25.42 -6.66
N LEU A 174 -6.56 -24.62 -6.24
CA LEU A 174 -6.96 -24.46 -4.84
C LEU A 174 -7.80 -25.63 -4.32
N VAL A 175 -8.60 -26.27 -5.17
CA VAL A 175 -9.40 -27.45 -4.77
C VAL A 175 -8.50 -28.62 -4.35
N LYS A 176 -7.26 -28.71 -4.86
CA LYS A 176 -6.27 -29.69 -4.39
C LYS A 176 -5.83 -29.47 -2.94
N ASN A 177 -6.06 -28.26 -2.41
CA ASN A 177 -5.77 -27.86 -1.05
C ASN A 177 -7.08 -27.64 -0.24
N ASP A 178 -8.18 -28.30 -0.64
CA ASP A 178 -9.50 -28.22 0.00
C ASP A 178 -10.09 -26.79 0.05
N HIS A 179 -9.81 -25.97 -0.97
CA HIS A 179 -10.29 -24.60 -1.07
C HIS A 179 -11.06 -24.35 -2.37
N THR A 180 -12.25 -23.74 -2.26
CA THR A 180 -13.05 -23.31 -3.41
C THR A 180 -13.08 -21.78 -3.45
N PRO A 181 -12.25 -21.13 -4.28
CA PRO A 181 -12.20 -19.69 -4.32
C PRO A 181 -13.50 -19.10 -4.88
N VAL A 182 -13.81 -17.87 -4.50
CA VAL A 182 -14.95 -17.09 -5.03
C VAL A 182 -14.52 -15.67 -5.34
N LYS A 183 -15.27 -14.96 -6.20
CA LYS A 183 -15.14 -13.54 -6.52
C LYS A 183 -13.85 -13.10 -7.21
N SER A 184 -12.69 -13.33 -6.59
CA SER A 184 -11.39 -12.88 -7.11
C SER A 184 -10.24 -13.70 -6.53
N CYS A 185 -9.15 -13.79 -7.28
CA CYS A 185 -7.84 -14.22 -6.80
C CYS A 185 -6.78 -13.20 -7.22
N GLU A 186 -5.80 -12.93 -6.37
CA GLU A 186 -4.62 -12.13 -6.72
C GLU A 186 -3.39 -13.02 -6.72
N TYR A 187 -2.61 -12.97 -7.79
CA TYR A 187 -1.50 -13.89 -8.01
C TYR A 187 -0.21 -13.15 -8.33
N LEU A 188 0.88 -13.61 -7.73
CA LEU A 188 2.24 -13.15 -8.02
C LEU A 188 3.20 -14.34 -8.01
N LYS A 189 4.01 -14.45 -9.05
CA LYS A 189 5.13 -15.41 -9.10
C LYS A 189 6.42 -14.69 -8.81
N HIS A 190 7.20 -15.24 -7.89
CA HIS A 190 8.55 -14.75 -7.58
C HIS A 190 9.52 -15.92 -7.47
N LYS A 191 10.47 -15.99 -8.40
CA LYS A 191 11.42 -17.12 -8.53
C LYS A 191 10.68 -18.46 -8.55
N ASP A 192 10.91 -19.29 -7.53
CA ASP A 192 10.35 -20.63 -7.35
C ASP A 192 9.13 -20.67 -6.42
N THR A 193 8.65 -19.50 -6.02
CA THR A 193 7.51 -19.32 -5.12
C THR A 193 6.33 -18.71 -5.87
N LEU A 194 5.15 -19.23 -5.58
CA LEU A 194 3.87 -18.71 -6.04
C LEU A 194 3.14 -18.16 -4.82
N VAL A 195 2.67 -16.91 -4.90
CA VAL A 195 1.88 -16.28 -3.85
C VAL A 195 0.49 -16.00 -4.39
N LEU A 196 -0.53 -16.42 -3.64
CA LEU A 196 -1.93 -16.30 -4.03
C LEU A 196 -2.74 -15.74 -2.87
N SER A 197 -3.46 -14.65 -3.11
CA SER A 197 -4.56 -14.22 -2.25
C SER A 197 -5.88 -14.65 -2.89
N TYR A 198 -6.78 -15.24 -2.11
CA TYR A 198 -8.05 -15.75 -2.62
C TYR A 198 -9.15 -15.62 -1.57
N TYR A 199 -10.39 -15.55 -2.03
CA TYR A 199 -11.54 -15.44 -1.14
C TYR A 199 -12.32 -16.75 -1.08
N VAL A 200 -12.84 -17.10 0.08
CA VAL A 200 -13.72 -18.26 0.27
C VAL A 200 -14.95 -17.87 1.10
N ILE A 201 -16.01 -18.67 1.02
CA ILE A 201 -17.18 -18.54 1.89
C ILE A 201 -17.15 -19.65 2.93
N GLU A 202 -16.94 -19.29 4.19
CA GLU A 202 -16.99 -20.21 5.32
C GLU A 202 -18.02 -19.68 6.32
N ASN A 203 -18.93 -20.54 6.79
CA ASN A 203 -19.99 -20.17 7.74
C ASN A 203 -20.77 -18.90 7.33
N LYS A 204 -21.08 -18.77 6.02
CA LYS A 204 -21.76 -17.61 5.39
C LYS A 204 -20.98 -16.29 5.46
N LYS A 205 -19.71 -16.32 5.83
CA LYS A 205 -18.83 -15.15 5.86
C LYS A 205 -17.83 -15.23 4.72
N LEU A 206 -17.50 -14.07 4.15
CA LEU A 206 -16.40 -13.96 3.19
C LEU A 206 -15.10 -13.84 3.96
N LEU A 207 -14.14 -14.72 3.66
CA LEU A 207 -12.79 -14.73 4.21
C LEU A 207 -11.80 -14.53 3.07
N ASN A 208 -10.65 -13.91 3.37
CA ASN A 208 -9.54 -13.76 2.46
C ASN A 208 -8.31 -14.43 3.04
N TYR A 209 -7.72 -15.35 2.28
CA TYR A 209 -6.51 -16.08 2.64
C TYR A 209 -5.38 -15.72 1.71
N LEU A 210 -4.16 -15.74 2.24
CA LEU A 210 -2.91 -15.75 1.49
C LEU A 210 -2.31 -17.15 1.55
N LEU A 211 -1.90 -17.70 0.41
CA LEU A 211 -1.27 -19.00 0.28
C LEU A 211 0.05 -18.84 -0.46
N ILE A 212 1.10 -19.39 0.14
CA ILE A 212 2.44 -19.47 -0.45
C ILE A 212 2.65 -20.90 -0.89
N MET A 213 3.05 -21.11 -2.13
CA MET A 213 3.30 -22.43 -2.71
C MET A 213 4.67 -22.48 -3.39
N ASN A 214 5.21 -23.68 -3.52
CA ASN A 214 6.33 -23.91 -4.43
C ASN A 214 5.86 -24.05 -5.89
N GLN A 215 6.79 -24.19 -6.83
CA GLN A 215 6.47 -24.37 -8.27
C GLN A 215 5.64 -25.62 -8.59
N LYS A 216 5.57 -26.60 -7.68
CA LYS A 216 4.74 -27.80 -7.86
C LYS A 216 3.28 -27.58 -7.42
N GLY A 217 2.97 -26.42 -6.85
CA GLY A 217 1.66 -26.10 -6.27
C GLY A 217 1.45 -26.73 -4.89
N GLU A 218 2.52 -27.17 -4.21
CA GLU A 218 2.45 -27.65 -2.84
C GLU A 218 2.45 -26.43 -1.91
N ALA A 219 1.49 -26.39 -0.98
CA ALA A 219 1.40 -25.34 0.03
C ALA A 219 2.65 -25.35 0.94
N LEU A 220 3.29 -24.19 1.07
CA LEU A 220 4.39 -23.93 1.99
C LEU A 220 3.87 -23.25 3.27
N ASP A 221 2.99 -22.26 3.12
CA ASP A 221 2.39 -21.53 4.23
C ASP A 221 1.03 -20.92 3.85
N ARG A 222 0.19 -20.63 4.84
CA ARG A 222 -1.15 -20.06 4.66
C ARG A 222 -1.53 -19.13 5.80
N PHE A 223 -1.98 -17.92 5.45
CA PHE A 223 -2.40 -16.88 6.39
C PHE A 223 -3.86 -16.50 6.15
N LEU A 224 -4.65 -16.34 7.22
CA LEU A 224 -5.94 -15.65 7.14
C LEU A 224 -5.67 -14.15 7.16
N LEU A 225 -5.89 -13.46 6.04
CA LEU A 225 -5.71 -12.01 5.96
C LEU A 225 -6.83 -11.27 6.70
N ALA A 226 -8.08 -11.67 6.45
CA ALA A 226 -9.23 -11.14 7.15
C ALA A 226 -10.48 -12.02 6.99
N GLY A 227 -11.38 -11.97 7.98
CA GLY A 227 -12.67 -12.65 7.95
C GLY A 227 -13.87 -11.70 8.11
N GLY A 228 -15.06 -12.17 7.71
CA GLY A 228 -16.29 -11.39 7.84
C GLY A 228 -16.35 -10.17 6.90
N LEU A 229 -15.73 -10.29 5.73
CA LEU A 229 -15.58 -9.19 4.78
C LEU A 229 -16.90 -8.85 4.08
N LYS A 230 -17.11 -7.56 3.81
CA LYS A 230 -18.24 -7.06 3.00
C LYS A 230 -17.93 -7.05 1.50
N GLY A 231 -16.66 -7.05 1.13
CA GLY A 231 -16.18 -6.93 -0.26
C GLY A 231 -14.81 -7.58 -0.44
N ILE A 232 -14.23 -7.36 -1.61
CA ILE A 232 -12.87 -7.75 -1.95
C ILE A 232 -11.95 -6.53 -1.87
N GLY A 233 -10.71 -6.73 -1.42
CA GLY A 233 -9.61 -5.78 -1.56
C GLY A 233 -8.84 -5.98 -2.87
N LYS A 234 -7.99 -5.00 -3.17
CA LYS A 234 -7.01 -5.03 -4.24
C LYS A 234 -5.63 -4.85 -3.62
N ASP A 235 -4.60 -5.40 -4.25
CA ASP A 235 -3.21 -5.27 -3.84
C ASP A 235 -3.05 -5.76 -2.38
N THR A 236 -3.70 -6.90 -2.04
CA THR A 236 -3.77 -7.44 -0.67
C THR A 236 -2.42 -7.88 -0.10
N PHE A 237 -1.43 -8.00 -0.97
CA PHE A 237 -0.03 -8.20 -0.66
C PHE A 237 0.83 -7.60 -1.78
N PHE A 238 2.13 -7.43 -1.55
CA PHE A 238 3.11 -7.11 -2.60
C PHE A 238 4.49 -7.62 -2.21
N LEU A 239 5.41 -7.63 -3.18
CA LEU A 239 6.80 -8.03 -2.97
C LEU A 239 7.75 -6.88 -3.19
N THR A 240 8.78 -6.80 -2.37
CA THR A 240 9.98 -6.01 -2.67
C THR A 240 11.22 -6.67 -2.08
N HIS A 241 12.35 -6.67 -2.79
CA HIS A 241 13.61 -7.27 -2.31
C HIS A 241 13.53 -8.71 -1.76
N ASN A 242 12.65 -9.56 -2.31
CA ASN A 242 12.32 -10.91 -1.82
C ASN A 242 11.52 -10.95 -0.51
N GLN A 243 11.01 -9.81 -0.06
CA GLN A 243 10.14 -9.71 1.10
C GLN A 243 8.69 -9.59 0.66
N LEU A 244 7.86 -10.50 1.17
CA LEU A 244 6.41 -10.48 1.02
C LEU A 244 5.79 -9.67 2.15
N ILE A 245 5.03 -8.66 1.77
CA ILE A 245 4.42 -7.68 2.66
C ILE A 245 2.91 -7.79 2.54
N PHE A 246 2.21 -7.94 3.67
CA PHE A 246 0.76 -8.06 3.73
C PHE A 246 0.22 -7.71 5.11
N VAL A 247 -1.10 -7.51 5.22
CA VAL A 247 -1.78 -7.19 6.48
C VAL A 247 -2.70 -8.32 6.92
N THR A 248 -2.61 -8.71 8.19
CA THR A 248 -3.57 -9.61 8.84
C THR A 248 -4.39 -8.87 9.89
N ASP A 249 -5.66 -9.29 10.04
CA ASP A 249 -6.63 -8.73 10.98
C ASP A 249 -6.79 -7.20 10.94
N LYS A 250 -6.44 -6.59 9.81
CA LYS A 250 -6.41 -5.13 9.54
C LYS A 250 -5.39 -4.32 10.34
N HIS A 251 -4.67 -4.88 11.31
CA HIS A 251 -3.80 -4.10 12.21
C HIS A 251 -2.41 -4.72 12.41
N ILE A 252 -2.15 -5.87 11.80
CA ILE A 252 -0.86 -6.56 11.88
C ILE A 252 -0.19 -6.47 10.52
N LEU A 253 0.94 -5.75 10.45
CA LEU A 253 1.82 -5.76 9.29
C LEU A 253 2.73 -6.99 9.37
N ASN A 254 2.78 -7.76 8.29
CA ASN A 254 3.65 -8.92 8.15
C ASN A 254 4.68 -8.63 7.05
N VAL A 255 5.95 -8.90 7.35
CA VAL A 255 7.04 -8.91 6.36
C VAL A 255 7.79 -10.24 6.50
N ILE A 256 7.73 -11.07 5.47
CA ILE A 256 8.39 -12.38 5.45
C ILE A 256 9.38 -12.44 4.28
N GLU A 257 10.52 -13.10 4.48
CA GLU A 257 11.44 -13.42 3.38
C GLU A 257 10.90 -14.59 2.55
N LEU A 258 11.11 -14.56 1.24
CA LEU A 258 10.78 -15.66 0.30
C LEU A 258 12.02 -16.30 -0.33
#